data_AF-A0A653G1V3-F1
#
_entry.id   AF-A0A653G1V3-F1
#
_cell.length_a   1.000
_cell.length_b   1.000
_cell.length_c   1.000
_cell.angle_alpha   90.00
_cell.angle_beta   90.00
_cell.angle_gamma   90.00
#
_symmetry.space_group_name_H-M   'P 1'
#
loop_
_entity.id
_entity.type
_entity.pdbx_description
1 polymer ?
#
loop_
_entity_poly.entity_id
_entity_poly.type
_entity_poly.pdbx_seq_one_letter_code
_entity_poly.pdbx_strand_id
1 'polypeptide(L)'
;MITDADVKKLEKTFATKNDLKESELRLNKRIDRMTKYVDFEIEPVTDFKKEFKDFKNKVFDKLDWLIGKYNKFEAEHTVLTEQNNRTNDKLDVHEERISGLEQRVVTP
;
A
#
# COMPACT_ATOMS: atom_id res chain seq x y z
N MET A 1 45.75 -48.34 42.88
CA MET A 1 46.36 -47.05 43.29
C MET A 1 46.49 -46.22 42.03
N ILE A 2 45.87 -45.05 41.97
CA ILE A 2 45.98 -44.17 40.79
C ILE A 2 47.39 -43.59 40.77
N THR A 3 48.05 -43.65 39.61
CA THR A 3 49.42 -43.15 39.45
C THR A 3 49.43 -41.75 38.81
N ASP A 4 50.51 -40.99 38.96
CA ASP A 4 50.66 -39.68 38.30
C ASP A 4 50.53 -39.75 36.77
N ALA A 5 50.85 -40.91 36.18
CA ALA A 5 50.63 -41.16 34.77
C ALA A 5 49.13 -41.20 34.42
N ASP A 6 48.30 -41.78 35.29
CA ASP A 6 46.84 -41.82 35.14
C ASP A 6 46.23 -40.42 35.28
N VAL A 7 46.74 -39.61 36.23
CA VAL A 7 46.32 -38.21 36.44
C VAL A 7 46.66 -37.34 35.23
N LYS A 8 47.88 -37.43 34.69
CA LYS A 8 48.29 -36.71 33.47
C LYS A 8 47.49 -37.14 32.23
N LYS A 9 47.05 -38.39 32.18
CA LYS A 9 46.20 -38.91 31.10
C LYS A 9 44.78 -38.32 31.20
N LEU A 10 44.22 -38.23 32.41
CA LEU A 10 42.95 -37.55 32.67
C LEU A 10 43.02 -36.06 32.32
N GLU A 11 44.06 -35.33 32.74
CA GLU A 11 44.24 -33.90 32.41
C GLU A 11 44.29 -33.62 30.91
N LYS A 12 44.89 -34.51 30.12
CA LYS A 12 44.88 -34.42 28.64
C LYS A 12 43.52 -34.72 28.01
N THR A 13 42.64 -35.40 28.73
CA THR A 13 41.33 -35.82 28.22
C THR A 13 40.25 -34.77 28.51
N PHE A 14 40.44 -33.93 29.53
CA PHE A 14 39.49 -32.87 29.88
C PHE A 14 39.83 -31.53 29.23
N ALA A 15 38.79 -30.81 28.80
CA ALA A 15 38.95 -29.46 28.28
C ALA A 15 39.43 -28.50 29.36
N THR A 16 40.47 -27.73 29.05
CA THR A 16 40.98 -26.70 29.92
C THR A 16 40.11 -25.44 29.86
N LYS A 17 40.27 -24.55 30.84
CA LYS A 17 39.61 -23.23 30.85
C LYS A 17 39.92 -22.41 29.59
N ASN A 18 41.11 -22.60 29.00
CA ASN A 18 41.49 -21.92 27.77
C ASN A 18 40.75 -22.49 26.55
N ASP A 19 40.57 -23.81 26.48
CA ASP A 19 39.81 -24.48 25.41
C ASP A 19 38.35 -24.02 25.41
N LEU A 20 37.75 -23.84 26.60
CA LEU A 20 36.41 -23.31 26.77
C LEU A 20 36.29 -21.86 26.27
N LYS A 21 37.24 -20.99 26.63
CA LYS A 21 37.28 -19.60 26.15
C LYS A 21 37.45 -19.52 24.63
N GLU A 22 38.28 -20.37 24.04
CA GLU A 22 38.46 -20.40 22.60
C GLU A 22 37.20 -20.91 21.88
N SER A 23 36.54 -21.92 22.45
CA SER A 23 35.24 -22.41 21.97
C SER A 23 34.17 -21.31 22.00
N GLU A 24 34.06 -20.58 23.11
CA GLU A 24 33.16 -19.44 23.28
C GLU A 24 33.43 -18.35 22.24
N LEU A 25 34.70 -17.99 22.04
CA LEU A 25 35.09 -16.99 21.05
C LEU A 25 34.71 -17.40 19.61
N ARG A 26 34.87 -18.70 19.28
CA ARG A 26 34.47 -19.25 17.98
C ARG A 26 32.96 -19.27 17.80
N LEU A 27 32.21 -19.59 18.86
CA LEU A 27 30.75 -19.55 18.86
C LEU A 27 30.24 -18.12 18.68
N ASN A 28 30.77 -17.14 19.43
CA ASN A 28 30.39 -15.73 19.28
C ASN A 28 30.65 -15.23 17.86
N LYS A 29 31.81 -15.55 17.27
CA LYS A 29 32.11 -15.21 15.86
C LYS A 29 31.17 -15.90 14.86
N ARG A 30 30.62 -17.07 15.18
CA ARG A 30 29.64 -17.76 14.33
C ARG A 30 28.26 -17.09 14.47
N ILE A 31 27.85 -16.78 15.69
CA ILE A 31 26.59 -16.08 15.98
C ILE A 31 26.59 -14.70 15.29
N ASP A 32 27.64 -13.90 15.46
CA ASP A 32 27.77 -12.59 14.80
C ASP A 32 27.63 -12.66 13.28
N ARG A 33 28.21 -13.70 12.65
CA ARG A 33 28.09 -13.90 11.20
C ARG A 33 26.68 -14.30 10.80
N MET A 34 26.02 -15.14 11.59
CA MET A 34 24.63 -15.51 11.35
C MET A 34 23.71 -14.29 11.48
N THR A 35 23.88 -13.48 12.52
CA THR A 35 23.11 -12.23 12.70
C THR A 35 23.28 -11.32 11.50
N LYS A 36 24.51 -11.05 11.07
CA LYS A 36 24.77 -10.21 9.88
C LYS A 36 24.16 -10.75 8.60
N TYR A 37 24.18 -12.07 8.42
CA TYR A 37 23.56 -12.71 7.26
C TYR A 37 22.03 -12.56 7.29
N VAL A 38 21.42 -12.80 8.45
CA VAL A 38 19.97 -12.62 8.65
C VAL A 38 19.57 -11.17 8.43
N ASP A 39 20.32 -10.21 8.96
CA ASP A 39 20.07 -8.78 8.75
C ASP A 39 20.13 -8.42 7.26
N PHE A 40 21.15 -8.89 6.55
CA PHE A 40 21.30 -8.68 5.10
C PHE A 40 20.15 -9.29 4.28
N GLU A 41 19.66 -10.47 4.65
CA GLU A 41 18.53 -11.11 3.96
C GLU A 41 17.19 -10.42 4.27
N ILE A 42 17.04 -9.83 5.46
CA ILE A 42 15.82 -9.14 5.88
C ILE A 42 15.75 -7.71 5.33
N GLU A 43 16.89 -7.04 5.15
CA GLU A 43 16.98 -5.66 4.67
C GLU A 43 16.17 -5.41 3.37
N PRO A 44 16.30 -6.24 2.30
CA PRO A 44 15.47 -6.11 1.10
C PRO A 44 13.96 -6.21 1.37
N VAL A 45 13.54 -7.05 2.31
CA VAL A 45 12.13 -7.22 2.68
C VAL A 45 11.62 -5.97 3.39
N THR A 46 12.44 -5.35 4.25
CA THR A 46 12.09 -4.10 4.91
C THR A 46 11.98 -2.93 3.94
N ASP A 47 12.89 -2.85 2.97
CA ASP A 47 12.85 -1.84 1.91
C ASP A 47 11.63 -2.04 1.01
N PHE A 48 11.38 -3.27 0.56
CA PHE A 48 10.19 -3.61 -0.21
C PHE A 48 8.90 -3.25 0.53
N LYS A 49 8.83 -3.52 1.83
CA LYS A 49 7.64 -3.17 2.65
C LYS A 49 7.40 -1.67 2.67
N LYS A 50 8.46 -0.86 2.71
CA LYS A 50 8.37 0.60 2.64
C LYS A 50 7.91 1.06 1.27
N GLU A 51 8.54 0.59 0.20
CA GLU A 51 8.17 0.91 -1.18
C GLU A 51 6.72 0.51 -1.49
N PHE A 52 6.30 -0.68 -1.06
CA PHE A 52 4.94 -1.15 -1.23
C PHE A 52 3.93 -0.27 -0.51
N LYS A 53 4.25 0.18 0.71
CA LYS A 53 3.38 1.11 1.46
C LYS A 53 3.23 2.45 0.72
N ASP A 54 4.31 2.98 0.20
CA ASP A 54 4.29 4.24 -0.55
C ASP A 54 3.53 4.10 -1.88
N PHE A 55 3.72 2.99 -2.59
CA PHE A 55 2.94 2.67 -3.79
C PHE A 55 1.45 2.58 -3.48
N LYS A 56 1.08 1.84 -2.43
CA LYS A 56 -0.31 1.67 -2.00
C LYS A 56 -0.97 3.01 -1.70
N ASN A 57 -0.28 3.89 -0.98
CA ASN A 57 -0.79 5.23 -0.65
C ASN A 57 -1.05 6.05 -1.93
N LYS A 58 -0.09 6.07 -2.87
CA LYS A 58 -0.26 6.77 -4.15
C LYS A 58 -1.45 6.25 -4.98
N VAL A 59 -1.70 4.94 -4.94
CA VAL A 59 -2.85 4.33 -5.62
C VAL A 59 -4.15 4.81 -4.96
N PHE A 60 -4.23 4.77 -3.63
CA PHE A 60 -5.42 5.23 -2.92
C PHE A 60 -5.69 6.72 -3.14
N ASP A 61 -4.67 7.58 -3.05
CA ASP A 61 -4.84 9.02 -3.28
C ASP A 61 -5.41 9.30 -4.69
N LYS A 62 -4.94 8.56 -5.70
CA LYS A 62 -5.45 8.68 -7.07
C LYS A 62 -6.87 8.18 -7.20
N LEU A 63 -7.22 7.07 -6.55
CA LEU A 63 -8.58 6.53 -6.56
C LEU A 63 -9.55 7.49 -5.86
N ASP A 64 -9.18 8.03 -4.71
CA ASP A 64 -9.98 9.01 -3.97
C ASP A 64 -10.21 10.27 -4.81
N TRP A 65 -9.16 10.76 -5.49
CA TRP A 65 -9.30 11.87 -6.42
C TRP A 65 -10.27 11.55 -7.58
N LEU A 66 -10.18 10.35 -8.15
CA LEU A 66 -11.04 9.90 -9.25
C LEU A 66 -12.50 9.80 -8.81
N ILE A 67 -12.75 9.22 -7.63
CA ILE A 67 -14.08 9.12 -7.02
C ILE A 67 -14.64 10.54 -6.77
N GLY A 68 -13.83 11.44 -6.22
CA GLY A 68 -14.24 12.84 -6.02
C GLY A 68 -14.60 13.54 -7.33
N LYS A 69 -13.83 13.31 -8.40
CA LYS A 69 -14.13 13.83 -9.75
C LYS A 69 -15.41 13.25 -10.33
N TYR A 70 -15.61 11.94 -10.18
CA TYR A 70 -16.81 11.25 -10.66
C TYR A 70 -18.07 11.77 -9.98
N ASN A 71 -18.05 11.89 -8.64
CA ASN A 71 -19.19 12.41 -7.88
C ASN A 71 -19.53 13.85 -8.27
N LYS A 72 -18.50 14.69 -8.51
CA LYS A 72 -18.70 16.05 -9.00
C LYS A 72 -19.33 16.06 -10.39
N PHE A 73 -18.85 15.20 -11.28
CA PHE A 73 -19.39 15.06 -12.63
C PHE A 73 -20.86 14.62 -12.62
N GLU A 74 -21.24 13.62 -11.79
CA GLU A 74 -22.65 13.23 -11.66
C GLU A 74 -23.52 14.38 -11.18
N ALA A 75 -23.08 15.12 -10.16
CA ALA A 75 -23.84 16.27 -9.65
C ALA A 75 -24.04 17.35 -10.73
N GLU A 76 -22.99 17.68 -11.49
CA GLU A 76 -23.08 18.61 -12.61
C GLU A 76 -24.03 18.12 -13.71
N HIS A 77 -23.96 16.83 -14.04
CA HIS A 77 -24.82 16.21 -15.05
C HIS A 77 -26.30 16.22 -14.63
N THR A 78 -26.60 15.92 -13.37
CA THR A 78 -27.98 16.02 -12.83
C THR A 78 -28.52 17.44 -12.95
N VAL A 79 -27.74 18.45 -12.56
CA VAL A 79 -28.16 19.86 -12.67
C VAL A 79 -28.41 20.26 -14.12
N LEU A 80 -27.51 19.89 -15.04
CA LEU A 80 -27.65 20.19 -16.46
C LEU A 80 -28.89 19.52 -17.06
N THR A 81 -29.17 18.27 -16.68
CA THR A 81 -30.34 17.54 -17.14
C THR A 81 -31.62 18.25 -16.72
N GLU A 82 -31.70 18.67 -15.46
CA GLU A 82 -32.85 19.41 -14.93
C GLU A 82 -33.03 20.78 -15.61
N GLN A 83 -31.93 21.50 -15.87
CA GLN A 83 -31.99 22.77 -16.60
C GLN A 83 -32.46 22.59 -18.04
N ASN A 84 -32.03 21.51 -18.69
CA ASN A 84 -32.45 21.21 -20.06
C ASN A 84 -33.94 20.87 -20.12
N ASN A 85 -34.45 20.07 -19.19
CA ASN A 85 -35.88 19.76 -19.09
C ASN A 85 -36.71 21.03 -18.94
N ARG A 86 -36.34 21.94 -18.02
CA ARG A 86 -37.04 23.23 -17.85
C ARG A 86 -37.01 24.11 -19.09
N THR A 87 -35.95 23.99 -19.90
CA THR A 87 -35.83 24.76 -21.15
C THR A 87 -36.73 24.17 -22.22
N ASN A 88 -36.79 22.84 -22.32
CA ASN A 88 -37.72 22.14 -23.20
C ASN A 88 -39.18 22.48 -22.85
N ASP A 89 -39.55 22.42 -21.57
CA ASP A 89 -40.92 22.76 -21.14
C ASP A 89 -41.31 24.20 -21.57
N LYS A 90 -40.37 25.14 -21.50
CA LYS A 90 -40.60 26.53 -21.97
C LYS A 90 -40.71 26.62 -23.48
N LEU A 91 -39.90 25.85 -24.21
CA LEU A 91 -39.96 25.79 -25.68
C LEU A 91 -41.31 25.24 -26.12
N ASP A 92 -41.79 24.17 -25.50
CA ASP A 92 -43.10 23.57 -25.80
C ASP A 92 -44.22 24.61 -25.59
N VAL A 93 -44.20 25.32 -24.47
CA VAL A 93 -45.15 26.42 -24.20
C VAL A 93 -45.06 27.54 -25.25
N HIS A 94 -43.85 27.88 -25.72
CA HIS A 94 -43.68 28.87 -26.77
C HIS A 94 -44.18 28.36 -28.12
N GLU A 95 -43.96 27.10 -28.46
CA GLU A 95 -44.43 26.47 -29.69
C GLU A 95 -45.95 26.37 -29.75
N GLU A 96 -46.61 25.99 -28.65
CA GLU A 96 -48.07 26.02 -28.52
C GLU A 96 -48.64 27.43 -28.73
N ARG A 97 -48.01 28.44 -28.12
CA ARG A 97 -48.44 29.84 -28.27
C ARG A 97 -48.30 30.36 -29.69
N ILE A 98 -47.18 30.04 -30.36
CA ILE A 98 -46.96 30.42 -31.76
C ILE A 98 -48.01 29.75 -32.64
N SER A 99 -48.22 28.44 -32.49
CA SER A 99 -49.23 27.69 -33.24
C SER A 99 -50.63 28.29 -33.09
N GLY A 100 -51.03 28.66 -31.87
CA GLY A 100 -52.32 29.31 -31.62
C GLY A 100 -52.44 30.70 -32.23
N LEU A 101 -51.35 31.47 -32.32
CA LEU A 101 -51.33 32.77 -33.00
C LEU A 101 -51.43 32.61 -34.52
N GLU A 102 -50.70 31.67 -35.09
CA GLU A 102 -50.74 31.38 -36.53
C GLU A 102 -52.15 30.97 -36.98
N GLN A 103 -52.83 30.11 -36.21
CA GLN A 103 -54.22 29.75 -36.49
C GLN A 103 -55.17 30.96 -36.47
N ARG A 104 -54.98 31.90 -35.53
CA ARG A 104 -55.78 33.12 -35.45
C ARG A 104 -55.50 34.12 -36.56
N VAL A 105 -54.30 34.13 -37.13
CA VAL A 105 -53.94 35.01 -38.27
C VAL A 105 -54.53 34.48 -39.59
N VAL A 106 -54.78 33.17 -39.69
CA VAL A 106 -55.31 32.52 -40.92
C VAL A 106 -56.85 32.57 -41.01
N THR A 107 -57.57 32.65 -39.90
CA THR A 107 -59.03 32.93 -39.90
C THR A 107 -59.30 34.42 -39.67
N PRO A 108 -59.90 35.15 -40.65
CA PRO A 108 -60.23 36.57 -40.50
C PRO A 108 -61.35 36.84 -39.49
#